data_AF-A0A197JI93-F1
#
_entry.id   AF-A0A197JI93-F1
#
_cell.length_a   1.000
_cell.length_b   1.000
_cell.length_c   1.000
_cell.angle_alpha   90.00
_cell.angle_beta   90.00
_cell.angle_gamma   90.00
#
_symmetry.space_group_name_H-M   'P 1'
#
loop_
_entity.id
_entity.type
_entity.pdbx_description
1 polymer ?
#
loop_
_entity_poly.entity_id
_entity_poly.type
_entity_poly.pdbx_seq_one_letter_code
_entity_poly.pdbx_strand_id
1 'polypeptide(L)' 'MKVQRDALEMSGEFLRLFTIEALHRTAAYQREQEDEELKDVETLVELDSLEAIAPQLVMDF' A
#
# COMPACT_ATOMS: atom_id res chain seq x y z
N MET A 1 23.81 18.29 -1.26
CA MET A 1 22.88 18.24 -0.11
C MET A 1 23.51 17.32 0.94
N LYS A 2 23.71 17.77 2.18
CA LYS A 2 24.16 16.87 3.28
C LYS A 2 22.93 16.45 4.07
N VAL A 3 22.56 15.18 3.99
CA VAL A 3 21.45 14.60 4.75
C VAL A 3 22.03 13.92 5.98
N GLN A 4 21.43 14.13 7.15
CA GLN A 4 21.82 13.42 8.38
C GLN A 4 21.47 11.93 8.23
N ARG A 5 22.35 11.06 8.73
CA ARG A 5 22.18 9.61 8.65
C ARG A 5 20.84 9.15 9.24
N ASP A 6 20.49 9.66 10.42
CA ASP A 6 19.25 9.30 11.11
C ASP A 6 18.01 9.71 10.31
N ALA A 7 18.07 10.85 9.61
CA ALA A 7 16.99 11.29 8.72
C ALA A 7 16.85 10.37 7.50
N LEU A 8 17.96 9.83 6.98
CA LEU A 8 17.94 8.86 5.89
C LEU A 8 17.36 7.52 6.35
N GLU A 9 17.76 7.03 7.52
CA GLU A 9 17.23 5.79 8.11
C GLU A 9 15.72 5.91 8.37
N MET A 10 15.27 7.03 8.93
CA MET A 10 13.86 7.30 9.17
C MET A 10 13.05 7.45 7.88
N SER A 11 13.62 8.06 6.83
CA SER A 11 12.99 8.10 5.51
C SER A 11 12.84 6.71 4.90
N GLY A 12 13.80 5.80 5.16
CA GLY A 12 13.72 4.40 4.77
C GLY A 12 12.55 3.67 5.44
N GLU A 13 12.39 3.83 6.76
CA GLU A 13 11.25 3.23 7.48
C GLU A 13 9.90 3.84 7.05
N PHE A 14 9.86 5.16 6.77
CA PHE A 14 8.67 5.80 6.22
C PHE A 14 8.25 5.16 4.89
N LEU A 15 9.18 5.02 3.94
CA LEU A 15 8.90 4.41 2.63
C LEU A 15 8.45 2.95 2.76
N ARG A 16 9.06 2.21 3.70
CA ARG A 16 8.66 0.84 4.01
C ARG A 16 7.23 0.77 4.52
N LEU A 17 6.85 1.60 5.49
CA LEU A 17 5.51 1.64 6.05
C LEU A 17 4.47 2.06 5.00
N PHE A 18 4.78 3.10 4.21
CA PHE A 18 3.93 3.53 3.09
C PHE A 18 3.64 2.38 2.11
N THR A 19 4.68 1.63 1.73
CA THR A 19 4.55 0.52 0.78
C THR A 19 3.72 -0.62 1.36
N ILE A 20 3.95 -0.99 2.63
CA ILE A 20 3.17 -2.03 3.30
C ILE A 20 1.69 -1.64 3.39
N GLU A 21 1.41 -0.38 3.76
CA GLU A 21 0.06 0.12 3.89
C GLU A 21 -0.67 0.16 2.54
N ALA A 22 0.02 0.55 1.46
CA ALA A 22 -0.52 0.49 0.10
C ALA A 22 -0.97 -0.92 -0.28
N LEU A 23 -0.16 -1.94 0.01
CA LEU A 23 -0.46 -3.35 -0.29
C LEU A 23 -1.65 -3.84 0.55
N HIS A 24 -1.68 -3.53 1.85
CA HIS A 24 -2.79 -3.94 2.72
C HIS A 24 -4.11 -3.31 2.31
N ARG A 25 -4.13 -2.01 2.03
CA ARG A 25 -5.35 -1.29 1.60
C ARG A 25 -5.85 -1.79 0.25
N THR A 26 -4.93 -2.06 -0.68
CA THR A 26 -5.32 -2.60 -1.99
C THR A 26 -5.90 -4.01 -1.86
N ALA A 27 -5.26 -4.88 -1.09
CA ALA A 27 -5.77 -6.22 -0.82
C ALA A 27 -7.12 -6.20 -0.10
N ALA A 28 -7.33 -5.27 0.84
CA ALA A 28 -8.62 -5.10 1.50
C ALA A 28 -9.70 -4.62 0.52
N TYR A 29 -9.39 -3.64 -0.33
CA TYR A 29 -10.30 -3.13 -1.36
C TYR A 29 -10.74 -4.24 -2.34
N GLN A 30 -9.79 -5.07 -2.80
CA GLN A 30 -10.10 -6.20 -3.69
C GLN A 30 -11.02 -7.23 -3.02
N ARG A 31 -10.76 -7.59 -1.76
CA ARG A 31 -11.62 -8.51 -1.01
C ARG A 31 -13.04 -7.99 -0.79
N GLU A 32 -13.22 -6.68 -0.74
CA GLU A 32 -14.55 -6.06 -0.64
C GLU A 32 -15.29 -6.08 -1.99
N GLN A 33 -14.57 -6.18 -3.11
CA GLN A 33 -15.12 -6.23 -4.46
C GLN A 33 -15.41 -7.65 -4.96
N GLU A 34 -14.64 -8.65 -4.50
CA GLU A 34 -14.81 -10.04 -4.89
C GLU A 34 -15.97 -10.69 -4.10
N ASP A 35 -17.03 -11.10 -4.81
CA ASP A 35 -18.07 -11.98 -4.25
C ASP A 35 -17.44 -13.26 -3.67
N GLU A 36 -17.96 -13.73 -2.53
CA GLU A 36 -17.33 -14.67 -1.58
C GLU A 36 -16.77 -16.02 -2.09
N GLU A 37 -16.89 -16.35 -3.38
CA GLU A 37 -16.70 -17.70 -3.92
C GLU A 37 -15.27 -18.05 -4.39
N LEU A 38 -14.33 -17.11 -4.50
CA LEU A 38 -12.97 -17.36 -5.02
C LEU A 38 -11.85 -16.94 -4.05
N LYS A 39 -11.90 -17.42 -2.80
CA LYS A 39 -10.94 -17.05 -1.73
C LYS A 39 -9.52 -17.62 -1.82
N ASP A 40 -9.13 -18.29 -2.92
CA ASP A 40 -7.95 -19.17 -2.91
C ASP A 40 -6.90 -18.91 -4.00
N VAL A 41 -6.82 -17.70 -4.55
CA VAL A 41 -5.76 -17.36 -5.52
C VAL A 41 -4.87 -16.30 -4.89
N GLU A 42 -3.55 -16.46 -5.02
CA GLU A 42 -2.53 -15.44 -4.71
C GLU A 42 -3.10 -14.03 -4.85
N THR A 43 -3.02 -13.23 -3.79
CA THR A 43 -3.48 -11.83 -3.83
C THR A 43 -2.60 -11.06 -4.82
N LEU A 44 -2.99 -11.10 -6.08
CA LEU A 44 -2.38 -10.33 -7.13
C LEU A 44 -2.92 -8.91 -6.97
N VAL A 45 -2.03 -8.00 -6.62
CA VAL A 45 -2.39 -6.58 -6.48
C VAL A 45 -2.65 -6.04 -7.88
N GLU A 46 -3.92 -5.78 -8.17
CA GLU A 46 -4.32 -5.17 -9.44
C GLU A 46 -4.07 -3.67 -9.39
N LEU A 47 -3.60 -3.12 -10.53
CA LEU A 47 -3.29 -1.70 -10.64
C LEU A 47 -4.51 -0.83 -10.39
N ASP A 48 -5.67 -1.20 -10.96
CA ASP A 48 -6.91 -0.43 -10.83
C ASP A 48 -7.35 -0.31 -9.36
N SER A 49 -7.16 -1.38 -8.58
CA SER A 49 -7.43 -1.39 -7.14
C SER A 49 -6.46 -0.49 -6.36
N LEU A 50 -5.19 -0.44 -6.75
CA LEU A 50 -4.20 0.46 -6.16
C LEU A 50 -4.50 1.93 -6.49
N GLU A 51 -4.88 2.23 -7.74
CA GLU A 51 -5.26 3.58 -8.16
C GLU A 51 -6.50 4.09 -7.41
N ALA A 52 -7.46 3.20 -7.12
CA ALA A 52 -8.66 3.55 -6.35
C ALA A 52 -8.35 4.02 -4.92
N ILE A 53 -7.36 3.41 -4.25
CA ILE A 53 -6.98 3.76 -2.86
C ILE A 53 -5.91 4.86 -2.78
N ALA A 54 -5.21 5.14 -3.88
CA ALA A 54 -4.07 6.06 -3.91
C ALA A 54 -4.38 7.48 -3.39
N PRO A 55 -5.52 8.12 -3.70
CA PRO A 55 -5.83 9.45 -3.19
C PRO A 55 -5.86 9.52 -1.66
N GLN A 56 -6.51 8.55 -1.01
CA GLN A 56 -6.58 8.51 0.46
C GLN A 56 -5.23 8.13 1.07
N LEU A 57 -4.51 7.19 0.46
CA LEU A 57 -3.18 6.79 0.92
C LEU A 57 -2.21 7.98 0.93
N VAL A 58 -2.22 8.82 -0.11
CA VAL A 58 -1.37 10.02 -0.17
C VAL A 58 -1.80 11.10 0.82
N MET A 59 -3.08 11.18 1.17
CA MET A 59 -3.57 12.15 2.16
C MET A 59 -3.21 11.76 3.61
N ASP A 60 -3.06 10.47 3.89
CA ASP A 60 -2.76 9.96 5.23
C ASP A 60 -1.26 10.01 5.58
N PHE A 61 -0.38 10.19 4.59
CA PHE A 61 1.08 10.23 4.73
C PHE A 61 1.65 11.61 4.42
#